data_AF-A0A4T0CLK8-F1
#
_entry.id   AF-A0A4T0CLK8-F1
#
_cell.length_a   1.000
_cell.length_b   1.000
_cell.length_c   1.000
_cell.angle_alpha   90.00
_cell.angle_beta   90.00
_cell.angle_gamma   90.00
#
_symmetry.space_group_name_H-M   'P 1'
#
loop_
_entity.id
_entity.type
_entity.pdbx_description
1 polymer ?
#
loop_
_entity_poly.entity_id
_entity_poly.type
_entity_poly.pdbx_seq_one_letter_code
_entity_poly.pdbx_strand_id
1 'polypeptide(L)'
;MKHHLVTSTLAIASHVNALHSHHMKHKLVARQNNAANTPLVVTNNCAETVYPGIATQHGVAPGQTGFELTSGSTVSQSVSEDWQGRIWGRTNCSFNAQGRSNGGGPACTTGDCNGVIPCQAAGAIPVTLAEFTLDAGDGQTYYDISLVDGYNLPLAIVLVPHGNSSLDDIPPNLTNPSCEGTGSLLAPSNFNPYGSGTFLGTNSSYPLPFETKVTTSNANQWCPWDLQGDAPSKPGDNVYPYPDGNIQRPAFDPCFSACAKYNSDQYCCLGKYNGPDQCSPNYYAKAAKTMCPDAYSFAYDDQSSTFIIPSGAGVEVVFCPGGRSTVILSTKAAQLRELANTGSVSSSSGSNSTASSFAIPNLDARPWYTCLVFVVGFLWY
;
A
#
# COMPACT_ATOMS: atom_id res chain seq x y z
N MET A 1 21.80 52.66 22.58
CA MET A 1 20.47 52.09 22.26
C MET A 1 20.59 51.34 20.95
N LYS A 2 20.68 50.00 21.00
CA LYS A 2 20.75 49.14 19.81
C LYS A 2 19.37 48.50 19.62
N HIS A 3 18.72 48.78 18.50
CA HIS A 3 17.53 48.06 18.08
C HIS A 3 17.97 46.81 17.32
N HIS A 4 17.64 45.63 17.85
CA HIS A 4 17.74 44.35 17.16
C HIS A 4 16.48 44.14 16.34
N LEU A 5 16.63 44.09 15.01
CA LEU A 5 15.61 43.62 14.09
C LEU A 5 15.79 42.09 13.97
N VAL A 6 14.81 41.32 14.43
CA VAL A 6 14.77 39.86 14.26
C VAL A 6 14.07 39.58 12.94
N THR A 7 14.85 39.20 11.92
CA THR A 7 14.32 38.62 10.68
C THR A 7 14.03 37.15 10.93
N SER A 8 12.75 36.77 11.00
CA SER A 8 12.31 35.37 11.00
C SER A 8 12.60 34.74 9.64
N THR A 9 13.61 33.88 9.58
CA THR A 9 13.81 32.94 8.49
C THR A 9 12.77 31.82 8.60
N LEU A 10 11.83 31.81 7.64
CA LEU A 10 10.91 30.69 7.39
C LEU A 10 11.74 29.43 7.09
N ALA A 11 11.65 28.42 7.93
CA ALA A 11 12.21 27.11 7.65
C ALA A 11 11.37 26.43 6.57
N ILE A 12 11.88 26.38 5.35
CA ILE A 12 11.32 25.55 4.28
C ILE A 12 11.64 24.10 4.65
N ALA A 13 10.63 23.34 5.07
CA ALA A 13 10.76 21.90 5.23
C ALA A 13 11.04 21.29 3.86
N SER A 14 12.29 20.89 3.62
CA SER A 14 12.67 20.10 2.47
C SER A 14 11.96 18.75 2.55
N HIS A 15 10.92 18.58 1.73
CA HIS A 15 10.22 17.31 1.55
C HIS A 15 11.16 16.37 0.80
N VAL A 16 11.75 15.41 1.52
CA VAL A 16 12.51 14.34 0.89
C VAL A 16 11.49 13.32 0.41
N ASN A 17 11.27 13.25 -0.91
CA ASN A 17 10.53 12.16 -1.52
C ASN A 17 11.28 10.86 -1.24
N ALA A 18 10.85 10.12 -0.24
CA ALA A 18 11.29 8.75 -0.04
C ALA A 18 10.66 7.91 -1.17
N LEU A 19 11.36 7.78 -2.29
CA LEU A 19 10.97 6.89 -3.40
C LEU A 19 11.32 5.45 -2.99
N HIS A 20 10.57 4.91 -2.04
CA HIS A 20 10.64 3.51 -1.63
C HIS A 20 9.82 2.67 -2.62
N SER A 21 10.39 2.46 -3.81
CA SER A 21 9.84 1.62 -4.87
C SER A 21 10.58 0.28 -4.85
N HIS A 22 10.05 -0.69 -4.11
CA HIS A 22 10.77 -1.94 -3.80
C HIS A 22 10.79 -2.94 -4.96
N HIS A 23 9.77 -2.94 -5.84
CA HIS A 23 9.74 -3.76 -7.07
C HIS A 23 9.66 -2.98 -8.39
N MET A 24 9.33 -1.69 -8.36
CA MET A 24 9.18 -0.85 -9.58
C MET A 24 10.50 -0.30 -10.15
N LYS A 25 11.64 -0.95 -9.87
CA LYS A 25 12.98 -0.52 -10.34
C LYS A 25 13.38 -1.11 -11.70
N HIS A 26 12.54 -1.97 -12.29
CA HIS A 26 12.85 -2.63 -13.54
C HIS A 26 12.52 -1.75 -14.76
N LYS A 27 13.55 -1.44 -15.55
CA LYS A 27 13.41 -0.81 -16.86
C LYS A 27 12.99 -1.87 -17.86
N LEU A 28 11.73 -1.84 -18.26
CA LEU A 28 11.14 -2.82 -19.15
C LEU A 28 11.60 -2.61 -20.60
N VAL A 29 11.80 -3.72 -21.31
CA VAL A 29 11.92 -3.70 -22.77
C VAL A 29 10.50 -3.60 -23.31
N ALA A 30 10.16 -2.47 -23.94
CA ALA A 30 8.83 -2.21 -24.47
C ALA A 30 8.34 -3.36 -25.37
N ARG A 31 7.25 -4.04 -24.98
CA ARG A 31 6.43 -4.79 -25.94
C ARG A 31 5.58 -3.79 -26.72
N GLN A 32 5.41 -4.04 -28.02
CA GLN A 32 4.94 -3.09 -29.03
C GLN A 32 3.46 -2.67 -28.93
N ASN A 33 2.73 -3.08 -27.89
CA ASN A 33 1.31 -2.80 -27.73
C ASN A 33 1.06 -1.72 -26.67
N ASN A 34 1.22 -0.45 -27.07
CA ASN A 34 0.88 0.73 -26.26
C ASN A 34 -0.64 0.92 -26.07
N ALA A 35 -1.46 -0.12 -26.20
CA ALA A 35 -2.90 -0.01 -26.08
C ALA A 35 -3.28 0.01 -24.60
N ALA A 36 -4.00 1.05 -24.15
CA ALA A 36 -4.56 1.09 -22.80
C ALA A 36 -5.84 0.23 -22.74
N ASN A 37 -5.66 -1.09 -22.63
CA ASN A 37 -6.74 -2.09 -22.61
C ASN A 37 -6.84 -2.84 -21.28
N THR A 38 -5.87 -2.70 -20.38
CA THR A 38 -5.85 -3.41 -19.09
C THR A 38 -6.72 -2.66 -18.08
N PRO A 39 -7.77 -3.28 -17.50
CA PRO A 39 -8.65 -2.59 -16.56
C PRO A 39 -7.93 -2.11 -15.31
N LEU A 40 -8.20 -0.85 -14.96
CA LEU A 40 -7.86 -0.24 -13.69
C LEU A 40 -9.15 0.32 -13.08
N VAL A 41 -9.68 -0.40 -12.10
CA VAL A 41 -10.94 -0.05 -11.43
C VAL A 41 -10.63 0.48 -10.04
N VAL A 42 -11.35 1.52 -9.61
CA VAL A 42 -11.21 2.09 -8.27
C VAL A 42 -12.59 2.25 -7.66
N THR A 43 -12.79 1.63 -6.50
CA THR A 43 -14.07 1.58 -5.79
C THR A 43 -13.93 2.20 -4.40
N ASN A 44 -14.88 3.04 -4.02
CA ASN A 44 -14.97 3.60 -2.68
C ASN A 44 -16.10 2.93 -1.90
N ASN A 45 -15.76 2.07 -0.93
CA ASN A 45 -16.71 1.52 0.03
C ASN A 45 -16.66 2.24 1.39
N CYS A 46 -15.87 3.30 1.52
CA CYS A 46 -15.89 4.15 2.70
C CYS A 46 -17.22 4.90 2.76
N ALA A 47 -17.70 5.19 3.97
CA ALA A 47 -18.91 5.99 4.19
C ALA A 47 -18.76 7.46 3.71
N GLU A 48 -17.52 7.93 3.64
CA GLU A 48 -17.17 9.29 3.22
C GLU A 48 -16.62 9.32 1.80
N THR A 49 -16.67 10.48 1.16
CA THR A 49 -15.99 10.72 -0.12
C THR A 49 -14.48 10.61 0.07
N VAL A 50 -13.83 9.87 -0.83
CA VAL A 50 -12.37 9.80 -0.96
C VAL A 50 -11.95 10.42 -2.29
N TYR A 51 -10.72 10.91 -2.36
CA TYR A 51 -10.14 11.39 -3.61
C TYR A 51 -8.98 10.48 -4.00
N PRO A 52 -9.18 9.46 -4.85
CA PRO A 52 -8.08 8.62 -5.29
C PRO A 52 -6.99 9.45 -5.98
N GLY A 53 -5.74 9.07 -5.77
CA GLY A 53 -4.56 9.55 -6.49
C GLY A 53 -3.88 8.38 -7.18
N ILE A 54 -3.39 8.61 -8.40
CA ILE A 54 -2.70 7.61 -9.21
C ILE A 54 -1.42 8.23 -9.74
N ALA A 55 -0.29 7.55 -9.49
CA ALA A 55 1.01 7.92 -10.02
C ALA A 55 1.52 6.80 -10.93
N THR A 56 1.85 7.13 -12.17
CA THR A 56 2.41 6.20 -13.16
C THR A 56 3.94 6.38 -13.22
N GLN A 57 4.71 5.31 -13.02
CA GLN A 57 6.15 5.29 -13.24
C GLN A 57 6.52 4.80 -14.65
N HIS A 58 5.75 3.87 -15.20
CA HIS A 58 5.98 3.27 -16.52
C HIS A 58 4.67 2.90 -17.21
N GLY A 59 4.68 2.79 -18.53
CA GLY A 59 3.51 2.48 -19.34
C GLY A 59 2.60 3.68 -19.60
N VAL A 60 1.42 3.41 -20.15
CA VAL A 60 0.37 4.39 -20.42
C VAL A 60 -0.50 4.57 -19.17
N ALA A 61 -0.54 5.80 -18.65
CA ALA A 61 -1.34 6.19 -17.50
C ALA A 61 -2.85 6.11 -17.77
N PRO A 62 -3.70 5.99 -16.73
CA PRO A 62 -5.15 6.07 -16.90
C PRO A 62 -5.59 7.49 -17.30
N GLY A 63 -6.82 7.61 -17.79
CA GLY A 63 -7.38 8.90 -18.25
C GLY A 63 -7.44 9.98 -17.16
N GLN A 64 -7.53 9.59 -15.90
CA GLN A 64 -7.55 10.46 -14.72
C GLN A 64 -6.53 9.97 -13.70
N THR A 65 -5.59 10.83 -13.31
CA THR A 65 -4.59 10.57 -12.26
C THR A 65 -5.04 10.98 -10.85
N GLY A 66 -6.24 11.55 -10.74
CA GLY A 66 -6.92 11.77 -9.48
C GLY A 66 -8.28 12.39 -9.72
N PHE A 67 -9.24 12.04 -8.88
CA PHE A 67 -10.65 12.35 -9.08
C PHE A 67 -11.40 12.27 -7.74
N GLU A 68 -12.62 12.81 -7.70
CA GLU A 68 -13.54 12.63 -6.58
C GLU A 68 -14.24 11.28 -6.71
N LEU A 69 -14.33 10.53 -5.62
CA LEU A 69 -15.03 9.24 -5.58
C LEU A 69 -15.96 9.19 -4.36
N THR A 70 -17.24 9.44 -4.59
CA THR A 70 -18.28 9.41 -3.55
C THR A 70 -18.48 8.01 -2.98
N SER A 71 -19.03 7.92 -1.77
CA SER A 71 -19.34 6.64 -1.11
C SER A 71 -20.16 5.71 -2.03
N GLY A 72 -19.75 4.44 -2.11
CA GLY A 72 -20.37 3.39 -2.92
C GLY A 72 -20.17 3.53 -4.43
N SER A 73 -19.32 4.47 -4.88
CA SER A 73 -19.08 4.72 -6.31
C SER A 73 -17.82 4.00 -6.81
N THR A 74 -17.85 3.67 -8.10
CA THR A 74 -16.75 3.00 -8.81
C THR A 74 -16.41 3.78 -10.08
N VAL A 75 -15.12 3.94 -10.34
CA VAL A 75 -14.58 4.49 -11.58
C VAL A 75 -13.73 3.43 -12.26
N SER A 76 -14.09 3.10 -13.50
CA SER A 76 -13.33 2.17 -14.34
C SER A 76 -12.56 2.94 -15.41
N GLN A 77 -11.27 2.67 -15.51
CA GLN A 77 -10.36 3.22 -16.51
C GLN A 77 -9.46 2.10 -17.03
N SER A 78 -8.55 2.42 -17.95
CA SER A 78 -7.58 1.46 -18.46
C SER A 78 -6.18 2.02 -18.45
N VAL A 79 -5.21 1.12 -18.29
CA VAL A 79 -3.77 1.37 -18.41
C VAL A 79 -3.19 0.40 -19.46
N SER A 80 -1.92 0.58 -19.84
CA SER A 80 -1.24 -0.41 -20.68
C SER A 80 -0.87 -1.66 -19.89
N GLU A 81 -0.65 -2.77 -20.61
CA GLU A 81 -0.27 -4.07 -20.03
C GLU A 81 1.07 -4.02 -19.25
N ASP A 82 1.97 -3.09 -19.61
CA ASP A 82 3.28 -2.86 -18.99
C ASP A 82 3.27 -1.73 -17.94
N TRP A 83 2.08 -1.35 -17.46
CA TRP A 83 1.93 -0.26 -16.51
C TRP A 83 2.59 -0.58 -15.16
N GLN A 84 3.36 0.39 -14.69
CA GLN A 84 3.89 0.41 -13.32
C GLN A 84 3.37 1.67 -12.64
N GLY A 85 2.78 1.49 -11.48
CA GLY A 85 2.05 2.57 -10.83
C GLY A 85 1.70 2.31 -9.39
N ARG A 86 1.20 3.36 -8.74
CA ARG A 86 0.66 3.32 -7.38
C ARG A 86 -0.67 4.03 -7.32
N ILE A 87 -1.54 3.52 -6.47
CA ILE A 87 -2.87 4.08 -6.21
C ILE A 87 -3.01 4.26 -4.71
N TRP A 88 -3.59 5.39 -4.30
CA TRP A 88 -3.88 5.69 -2.90
C TRP A 88 -5.14 6.52 -2.74
N GLY A 89 -5.69 6.55 -1.53
CA GLY A 89 -6.85 7.37 -1.20
C GLY A 89 -6.43 8.62 -0.44
N ARG A 90 -7.02 9.77 -0.79
CA ARG A 90 -6.88 11.03 -0.06
C ARG A 90 -8.15 11.31 0.72
N THR A 91 -8.00 11.81 1.95
CA THR A 91 -9.13 12.06 2.87
C THR A 91 -9.23 13.52 3.29
N ASN A 92 -10.45 13.91 3.64
CA ASN A 92 -10.79 15.24 4.14
C ASN A 92 -10.21 16.34 3.24
N CYS A 93 -10.59 16.30 1.96
CA CYS A 93 -10.12 17.20 0.92
C CYS A 93 -11.08 18.36 0.69
N SER A 94 -10.52 19.53 0.34
CA SER A 94 -11.29 20.70 -0.12
C SER A 94 -10.60 21.37 -1.30
N PHE A 95 -11.27 21.36 -2.45
CA PHE A 95 -10.80 21.98 -3.69
C PHE A 95 -11.71 23.13 -4.12
N ASN A 96 -11.14 24.13 -4.77
CA ASN A 96 -11.88 25.17 -5.48
C ASN A 96 -12.47 24.65 -6.81
N ALA A 97 -13.24 25.49 -7.51
CA ALA A 97 -13.86 25.15 -8.78
C ALA A 97 -12.86 24.78 -9.91
N GLN A 98 -11.58 25.11 -9.75
CA GLN A 98 -10.50 24.75 -10.67
C GLN A 98 -9.79 23.44 -10.27
N GLY A 99 -10.26 22.74 -9.23
CA GLY A 99 -9.66 21.51 -8.73
C GLY A 99 -8.32 21.73 -8.03
N ARG A 100 -8.12 22.89 -7.40
CA ARG A 100 -6.91 23.26 -6.65
C ARG A 100 -7.21 23.63 -5.20
N SER A 101 -6.20 23.64 -4.34
CA SER A 101 -6.35 24.09 -2.96
C SER A 101 -6.73 25.58 -2.87
N ASN A 102 -7.45 25.94 -1.80
CA ASN A 102 -7.97 27.30 -1.57
C ASN A 102 -6.90 28.34 -1.16
N GLY A 103 -5.61 27.97 -1.14
CA GLY A 103 -4.56 28.84 -0.60
C GLY A 103 -3.11 28.46 -0.93
N GLY A 104 -2.86 27.57 -1.92
CA GLY A 104 -1.49 27.25 -2.37
C GLY A 104 -0.73 26.24 -1.49
N GLY A 105 -1.44 25.41 -0.73
CA GLY A 105 -0.87 24.31 0.06
C GLY A 105 -1.63 23.00 -0.15
N PRO A 106 -1.55 22.04 0.80
CA PRO A 106 -2.34 20.81 0.75
C PRO A 106 -3.84 21.11 0.68
N ALA A 107 -4.55 20.38 -0.16
CA ALA A 107 -6.01 20.39 -0.23
C ALA A 107 -6.61 19.29 0.65
N CYS A 108 -5.86 18.21 0.89
CA CYS A 108 -6.27 17.04 1.67
C CYS A 108 -5.50 16.93 2.98
N THR A 109 -6.12 16.31 3.99
CA THR A 109 -5.47 16.03 5.29
C THR A 109 -4.46 14.88 5.17
N THR A 110 -4.77 13.85 4.38
CA THR A 110 -3.85 12.74 4.11
C THR A 110 -3.73 12.47 2.61
N GLY A 111 -2.57 11.97 2.18
CA GLY A 111 -2.33 11.57 0.79
C GLY A 111 -2.28 12.73 -0.22
N ASP A 112 -2.30 13.99 0.21
CA ASP A 112 -2.35 15.15 -0.70
C ASP A 112 -1.24 15.09 -1.76
N CYS A 113 -1.54 15.48 -2.99
CA CYS A 113 -0.59 15.40 -4.11
C CYS A 113 -0.32 16.77 -4.72
N ASN A 114 0.09 17.72 -3.87
CA ASN A 114 0.36 19.14 -4.16
C ASN A 114 -0.91 19.98 -4.38
N GLY A 115 -1.97 19.68 -3.64
CA GLY A 115 -3.18 20.48 -3.59
C GLY A 115 -3.96 20.53 -4.90
N VAL A 116 -3.86 19.49 -5.74
CA VAL A 116 -4.57 19.38 -7.03
C VAL A 116 -5.40 18.09 -7.12
N ILE A 117 -6.54 18.11 -7.80
CA ILE A 117 -7.35 16.90 -8.02
C ILE A 117 -6.57 15.88 -8.88
N PRO A 118 -6.10 16.20 -10.10
CA PRO A 118 -5.28 15.27 -10.88
C PRO A 118 -3.86 15.25 -10.32
N CYS A 119 -3.47 14.13 -9.71
CA CYS A 119 -2.16 14.04 -9.08
C CYS A 119 -1.04 14.10 -10.13
N GLN A 120 -0.01 14.88 -9.81
CA GLN A 120 1.20 15.03 -10.61
C GLN A 120 2.45 14.46 -9.91
N ALA A 121 2.29 14.04 -8.66
CA ALA A 121 3.32 13.49 -7.81
C ALA A 121 2.72 12.39 -6.90
N ALA A 122 3.59 11.68 -6.18
CA ALA A 122 3.16 10.77 -5.12
C ALA A 122 2.39 11.53 -4.03
N GLY A 123 1.53 10.80 -3.31
CA GLY A 123 0.78 11.35 -2.18
C GLY A 123 1.67 11.68 -0.99
N ALA A 124 1.28 12.72 -0.25
CA ALA A 124 1.90 13.09 1.01
C ALA A 124 1.67 12.00 2.05
N ILE A 125 2.76 11.59 2.68
CA ILE A 125 2.86 10.59 3.73
C ILE A 125 2.20 11.13 5.03
N PRO A 126 1.46 10.32 5.81
CA PRO A 126 1.30 8.88 5.69
C PRO A 126 0.21 8.48 4.70
N VAL A 127 0.45 7.42 3.95
CA VAL A 127 -0.46 6.94 2.92
C VAL A 127 -0.35 5.42 2.72
N THR A 128 -1.49 4.72 2.75
CA THR A 128 -1.59 3.32 2.34
C THR A 128 -1.52 3.25 0.81
N LEU A 129 -0.62 2.43 0.26
CA LEU A 129 -0.44 2.30 -1.18
C LEU A 129 -0.93 0.94 -1.67
N ALA A 130 -1.52 0.93 -2.87
CA ALA A 130 -1.56 -0.25 -3.74
C ALA A 130 -0.53 -0.05 -4.84
N GLU A 131 0.44 -0.96 -4.97
CA GLU A 131 1.56 -0.86 -5.90
C GLU A 131 1.48 -1.98 -6.95
N PHE A 132 1.82 -1.65 -8.20
CA PHE A 132 1.66 -2.56 -9.33
C PHE A 132 2.84 -2.48 -10.30
N THR A 133 3.24 -3.64 -10.80
CA THR A 133 4.01 -3.84 -12.03
C THR A 133 3.29 -4.91 -12.83
N LEU A 134 2.48 -4.51 -13.81
CA LEU A 134 1.53 -5.41 -14.48
C LEU A 134 2.20 -6.41 -15.44
N ASP A 135 3.30 -6.04 -16.08
CA ASP A 135 4.17 -6.97 -16.79
C ASP A 135 5.62 -6.53 -16.60
N ALA A 136 6.42 -7.31 -15.87
CA ALA A 136 7.83 -7.00 -15.67
C ALA A 136 8.74 -7.43 -16.85
N GLY A 137 8.15 -7.82 -17.98
CA GLY A 137 8.85 -8.34 -19.17
C GLY A 137 9.24 -9.81 -19.04
N ASP A 138 8.88 -10.44 -17.93
CA ASP A 138 9.04 -11.87 -17.63
C ASP A 138 7.71 -12.65 -17.69
N GLY A 139 6.61 -11.98 -18.09
CA GLY A 139 5.28 -12.57 -18.14
C GLY A 139 4.59 -12.66 -16.78
N GLN A 140 5.07 -11.91 -15.79
CA GLN A 140 4.50 -11.88 -14.44
C GLN A 140 4.01 -10.47 -14.07
N THR A 141 2.90 -10.43 -13.35
CA THR A 141 2.41 -9.26 -12.61
C THR A 141 2.87 -9.35 -11.16
N TYR A 142 3.41 -8.25 -10.65
CA TYR A 142 3.79 -8.06 -9.26
C TYR A 142 2.91 -6.96 -8.66
N TYR A 143 2.36 -7.22 -7.48
CA TYR A 143 1.54 -6.24 -6.78
C TYR A 143 1.56 -6.48 -5.28
N ASP A 144 1.25 -5.40 -4.55
CA ASP A 144 1.22 -5.44 -3.11
C ASP A 144 0.41 -4.27 -2.53
N ILE A 145 0.01 -4.44 -1.28
CA ILE A 145 -0.42 -3.34 -0.42
C ILE A 145 0.80 -2.94 0.41
N SER A 146 1.10 -1.64 0.46
CA SER A 146 2.31 -1.15 1.10
C SER A 146 2.01 -0.10 2.17
N LEU A 147 2.56 -0.36 3.36
CA LEU A 147 2.57 0.52 4.52
C LEU A 147 3.98 1.10 4.78
N VAL A 148 4.90 0.98 3.83
CA VAL A 148 6.24 1.57 3.92
C VAL A 148 6.15 3.09 4.08
N ASP A 149 5.19 3.70 3.39
CA ASP A 149 4.84 5.12 3.45
C ASP A 149 3.75 5.41 4.49
N GLY A 150 3.51 4.50 5.44
CA GLY A 150 2.52 4.68 6.50
C GLY A 150 1.14 4.14 6.16
N TYR A 151 0.15 4.52 6.97
CA TYR A 151 -1.24 4.08 6.85
C TYR A 151 -2.19 5.26 7.02
N ASN A 152 -3.19 5.38 6.14
CA ASN A 152 -4.26 6.37 6.28
C ASN A 152 -5.66 5.83 5.94
N LEU A 153 -5.76 4.81 5.09
CA LEU A 153 -7.02 4.22 4.70
C LEU A 153 -6.87 2.70 4.58
N PRO A 154 -7.90 1.92 4.94
CA PRO A 154 -7.94 0.52 4.60
C PRO A 154 -8.10 0.33 3.09
N LEU A 155 -7.48 -0.72 2.58
CA LEU A 155 -7.38 -0.97 1.15
C LEU A 155 -7.42 -2.48 0.86
N ALA A 156 -8.05 -2.86 -0.24
CA ALA A 156 -7.90 -4.18 -0.84
C ALA A 156 -7.55 -4.08 -2.33
N ILE A 157 -6.93 -5.12 -2.84
CA ILE A 157 -6.68 -5.33 -4.27
C ILE A 157 -7.49 -6.55 -4.71
N VAL A 158 -8.22 -6.42 -5.82
CA VAL A 158 -9.02 -7.49 -6.42
C VAL A 158 -8.57 -7.66 -7.86
N LEU A 159 -8.25 -8.88 -8.27
CA LEU A 159 -7.91 -9.16 -9.67
C LEU A 159 -9.14 -9.12 -10.58
N VAL A 160 -8.94 -8.57 -11.77
CA VAL A 160 -9.94 -8.50 -12.84
C VAL A 160 -9.43 -9.29 -14.05
N PRO A 161 -9.90 -10.54 -14.29
CA PRO A 161 -9.37 -11.42 -15.34
C PRO A 161 -9.50 -10.89 -16.78
N HIS A 162 -10.40 -9.94 -17.04
CA HIS A 162 -10.55 -9.25 -18.34
C HIS A 162 -10.64 -10.17 -19.57
N GLY A 163 -11.37 -11.29 -19.46
CA GLY A 163 -11.55 -12.23 -20.57
C GLY A 163 -10.29 -13.04 -20.92
N ASN A 164 -9.27 -13.01 -20.06
CA ASN A 164 -8.12 -13.88 -20.15
C ASN A 164 -8.41 -15.21 -19.45
N SER A 165 -8.76 -16.23 -20.24
CA SER A 165 -9.12 -17.55 -19.74
C SER A 165 -8.00 -18.25 -18.95
N SER A 166 -6.72 -17.86 -19.14
CA SER A 166 -5.62 -18.42 -18.34
C SER A 166 -5.61 -17.91 -16.90
N LEU A 167 -6.34 -16.83 -16.61
CA LEU A 167 -6.48 -16.26 -15.27
C LEU A 167 -7.76 -16.72 -14.57
N ASP A 168 -8.75 -17.21 -15.32
CA ASP A 168 -10.01 -17.75 -14.77
C ASP A 168 -9.76 -18.98 -13.87
N ASP A 169 -8.68 -19.71 -14.12
CA ASP A 169 -8.28 -20.89 -13.34
C ASP A 169 -7.53 -20.54 -12.05
N ILE A 170 -7.19 -19.27 -11.80
CA ILE A 170 -6.50 -18.84 -10.58
C ILE A 170 -7.54 -18.66 -9.47
N PRO A 171 -7.49 -19.44 -8.38
CA PRO A 171 -8.42 -19.27 -7.27
C PRO A 171 -8.29 -17.86 -6.66
N PRO A 172 -9.37 -17.05 -6.62
CA PRO A 172 -9.27 -15.64 -6.25
C PRO A 172 -8.97 -15.43 -4.75
N ASN A 173 -9.07 -16.48 -3.93
CA ASN A 173 -8.62 -16.45 -2.54
C ASN A 173 -7.09 -16.57 -2.36
N LEU A 174 -6.34 -16.69 -3.46
CA LEU A 174 -4.89 -16.62 -3.47
C LEU A 174 -4.37 -15.22 -3.79
N THR A 175 -5.22 -14.32 -4.30
CA THR A 175 -4.73 -13.14 -5.03
C THR A 175 -5.34 -11.82 -4.60
N ASN A 176 -6.35 -11.84 -3.72
CA ASN A 176 -7.10 -10.62 -3.41
C ASN A 176 -6.81 -10.17 -1.97
N PRO A 177 -5.64 -9.56 -1.68
CA PRO A 177 -5.27 -9.14 -0.34
C PRO A 177 -6.13 -7.97 0.16
N SER A 178 -6.31 -7.90 1.48
CA SER A 178 -6.90 -6.76 2.18
C SER A 178 -6.06 -6.37 3.40
N CYS A 179 -6.01 -5.07 3.68
CA CYS A 179 -5.40 -4.48 4.85
C CYS A 179 -6.42 -3.60 5.58
N GLU A 180 -6.84 -4.06 6.76
CA GLU A 180 -7.80 -3.41 7.64
C GLU A 180 -7.14 -2.98 8.95
N GLY A 181 -6.50 -1.80 8.91
CA GLY A 181 -5.81 -1.18 10.04
C GLY A 181 -6.69 -0.22 10.86
N THR A 182 -7.98 -0.09 10.56
CA THR A 182 -8.89 0.88 11.19
C THR A 182 -9.90 0.15 12.07
N GLY A 183 -9.80 0.29 13.39
CA GLY A 183 -10.61 -0.49 14.32
C GLY A 183 -12.12 -0.26 14.24
N SER A 184 -12.58 0.92 13.83
CA SER A 184 -14.02 1.19 13.59
C SER A 184 -14.60 0.46 12.36
N LEU A 185 -13.74 -0.01 11.45
CA LEU A 185 -14.11 -0.73 10.22
C LEU A 185 -13.82 -2.24 10.33
N LEU A 186 -13.12 -2.67 11.39
CA LEU A 186 -12.73 -4.05 11.60
C LEU A 186 -13.95 -4.92 11.98
N ALA A 187 -14.23 -5.93 11.17
CA ALA A 187 -15.30 -6.90 11.44
C ALA A 187 -14.94 -7.86 12.60
N PRO A 188 -15.91 -8.57 13.20
CA PRO A 188 -15.67 -9.56 14.28
C PRO A 188 -14.75 -10.72 13.86
N SER A 189 -14.12 -11.42 14.82
CA SER A 189 -13.15 -12.49 14.53
C SER A 189 -13.72 -13.70 13.79
N ASN A 190 -15.04 -13.91 13.85
CA ASN A 190 -15.78 -14.94 13.11
C ASN A 190 -16.40 -14.40 11.81
N PHE A 191 -15.86 -13.32 11.27
CA PHE A 191 -16.34 -12.69 10.04
C PHE A 191 -16.41 -13.70 8.88
N ASN A 192 -17.59 -13.80 8.29
CA ASN A 192 -17.84 -14.56 7.08
C ASN A 192 -18.72 -13.71 6.15
N PRO A 193 -18.15 -13.14 5.07
CA PRO A 193 -18.88 -12.24 4.19
C PRO A 193 -19.75 -12.97 3.14
N TYR A 194 -19.65 -14.30 3.05
CA TYR A 194 -20.23 -15.05 1.92
C TYR A 194 -21.70 -15.45 2.11
N GLY A 195 -22.34 -15.00 3.19
CA GLY A 195 -23.78 -15.19 3.39
C GLY A 195 -24.64 -14.45 2.35
N SER A 196 -24.12 -13.36 1.77
CA SER A 196 -24.81 -12.49 0.82
C SER A 196 -24.26 -12.56 -0.62
N GLY A 197 -23.39 -13.52 -0.92
CA GLY A 197 -22.81 -13.69 -2.26
C GLY A 197 -21.29 -13.59 -2.28
N THR A 198 -20.76 -12.70 -3.13
CA THR A 198 -19.32 -12.50 -3.31
C THR A 198 -18.76 -11.42 -2.38
N PHE A 199 -17.47 -11.51 -2.08
CA PHE A 199 -16.73 -10.50 -1.32
C PHE A 199 -15.31 -10.37 -1.89
N LEU A 200 -14.92 -9.16 -2.28
CA LEU A 200 -13.61 -8.88 -2.90
C LEU A 200 -13.26 -9.87 -4.03
N GLY A 201 -14.20 -10.10 -4.95
CA GLY A 201 -14.02 -11.04 -6.07
C GLY A 201 -14.00 -12.53 -5.68
N THR A 202 -14.21 -12.87 -4.41
CA THR A 202 -14.22 -14.24 -3.90
C THR A 202 -15.60 -14.70 -3.46
N ASN A 203 -15.77 -15.98 -3.11
CA ASN A 203 -17.05 -16.57 -2.69
C ASN A 203 -16.83 -17.71 -1.68
N SER A 204 -17.91 -18.35 -1.22
CA SER A 204 -17.83 -19.45 -0.24
C SER A 204 -17.07 -20.70 -0.70
N SER A 205 -16.89 -20.90 -2.02
CA SER A 205 -16.07 -22.01 -2.56
C SER A 205 -14.58 -21.69 -2.52
N TYR A 206 -14.23 -20.39 -2.63
CA TYR A 206 -12.87 -19.87 -2.52
C TYR A 206 -12.84 -18.77 -1.46
N PRO A 207 -12.98 -19.11 -0.16
CA PRO A 207 -13.00 -18.10 0.88
C PRO A 207 -11.60 -17.51 1.12
N LEU A 208 -11.53 -16.20 1.33
CA LEU A 208 -10.32 -15.50 1.73
C LEU A 208 -9.90 -15.92 3.14
N PRO A 209 -8.62 -16.22 3.38
CA PRO A 209 -8.11 -16.48 4.71
C PRO A 209 -7.88 -15.14 5.44
N PHE A 210 -8.62 -14.91 6.52
CA PHE A 210 -8.52 -13.70 7.34
C PHE A 210 -7.70 -13.93 8.60
N GLU A 211 -7.02 -12.89 9.09
CA GLU A 211 -6.53 -12.89 10.46
C GLU A 211 -7.72 -12.90 11.44
N THR A 212 -7.58 -13.59 12.57
CA THR A 212 -8.67 -13.75 13.56
C THR A 212 -8.29 -13.26 14.96
N LYS A 213 -7.07 -12.73 15.12
CA LYS A 213 -6.48 -12.44 16.43
C LYS A 213 -6.57 -10.97 16.81
N VAL A 214 -6.63 -10.07 15.83
CA VAL A 214 -6.70 -8.63 16.07
C VAL A 214 -8.07 -8.27 16.66
N THR A 215 -8.08 -7.63 17.82
CA THR A 215 -9.31 -7.06 18.38
C THR A 215 -9.46 -5.60 17.95
N THR A 216 -10.67 -5.03 18.04
CA THR A 216 -10.89 -3.58 17.85
C THR A 216 -9.99 -2.76 18.77
N SER A 217 -9.69 -3.24 19.99
CA SER A 217 -8.75 -2.57 20.89
C SER A 217 -7.34 -2.55 20.33
N ASN A 218 -6.86 -3.69 19.80
CA ASN A 218 -5.55 -3.76 19.14
C ASN A 218 -5.52 -2.84 17.91
N ALA A 219 -6.57 -2.85 17.10
CA ALA A 219 -6.70 -2.02 15.90
C ALA A 219 -6.80 -0.51 16.19
N ASN A 220 -7.28 -0.10 17.36
CA ASN A 220 -7.30 1.31 17.74
C ASN A 220 -5.96 1.79 18.34
N GLN A 221 -5.05 0.86 18.67
CA GLN A 221 -3.82 1.16 19.42
C GLN A 221 -2.54 0.71 18.71
N TRP A 222 -2.64 0.08 17.54
CA TRP A 222 -1.47 -0.50 16.86
C TRP A 222 -0.48 0.55 16.40
N CYS A 223 -0.94 1.77 16.05
CA CYS A 223 -0.06 2.86 15.67
C CYS A 223 0.73 3.35 16.90
N PRO A 224 2.07 3.30 16.88
CA PRO A 224 2.88 3.84 17.97
C PRO A 224 2.61 5.33 18.22
N TRP A 225 2.66 5.76 19.49
CA TRP A 225 2.29 7.12 19.92
C TRP A 225 3.06 8.23 19.19
N ASP A 226 4.35 8.02 18.96
CA ASP A 226 5.24 8.95 18.29
C ASP A 226 5.02 9.04 16.77
N LEU A 227 4.31 8.05 16.22
CA LEU A 227 4.04 7.88 14.79
C LEU A 227 2.62 8.28 14.39
N GLN A 228 1.78 8.65 15.35
CA GLN A 228 0.45 9.20 15.09
C GLN A 228 0.52 10.55 14.37
N GLY A 229 -0.38 10.75 13.40
CA GLY A 229 -0.56 12.00 12.67
C GLY A 229 -0.98 13.13 13.60
N ASP A 230 -2.03 12.87 14.38
CA ASP A 230 -2.61 13.79 15.34
C ASP A 230 -2.35 13.31 16.79
N ALA A 231 -1.07 13.20 17.15
CA ALA A 231 -0.67 12.79 18.50
C ALA A 231 -1.34 13.69 19.56
N PRO A 232 -1.96 13.12 20.61
CA PRO A 232 -2.69 13.91 21.60
C PRO A 232 -1.78 14.90 22.32
N SER A 233 -2.38 16.00 22.78
CA SER A 233 -1.73 17.00 23.60
C SER A 233 -1.16 16.36 24.87
N LYS A 234 0.18 16.27 24.91
CA LYS A 234 1.02 15.67 25.96
C LYS A 234 0.51 15.94 27.39
N PRO A 235 0.56 14.95 28.29
CA PRO A 235 0.79 15.20 29.71
C PRO A 235 2.28 14.98 30.04
N GLY A 236 3.04 16.07 30.23
CA GLY A 236 4.32 16.05 30.96
C GLY A 236 5.62 15.89 30.16
N ASP A 237 6.60 16.75 30.48
CA ASP A 237 8.07 16.64 30.39
C ASP A 237 8.73 15.82 29.25
N ASN A 238 8.20 15.85 28.03
CA ASN A 238 8.77 15.14 26.87
C ASN A 238 8.99 13.63 27.09
N VAL A 239 8.29 13.03 28.05
CA VAL A 239 8.27 11.60 28.33
C VAL A 239 6.83 11.13 28.17
N TYR A 240 6.57 10.22 27.23
CA TYR A 240 5.28 9.54 27.19
C TYR A 240 5.18 8.64 28.43
N PRO A 241 4.25 8.91 29.37
CA PRO A 241 4.08 8.03 30.52
C PRO A 241 3.49 6.70 30.03
N TYR A 242 4.35 5.69 29.90
CA TYR A 242 3.94 4.30 29.80
C TYR A 242 3.76 3.72 31.22
N PRO A 243 2.71 2.93 31.50
CA PRO A 243 1.48 2.76 30.73
C PRO A 243 0.38 3.74 31.17
N ASP A 244 -0.28 4.30 30.17
CA ASP A 244 -1.69 4.71 30.14
C ASP A 244 -2.22 5.54 31.31
N GLY A 245 -1.86 6.83 31.33
CA GLY A 245 -2.86 7.81 31.74
C GLY A 245 -4.11 7.65 30.86
N ASN A 246 -5.31 7.92 31.39
CA ASN A 246 -6.64 7.83 30.74
C ASN A 246 -6.81 8.73 29.48
N ILE A 247 -5.81 8.85 28.61
CA ILE A 247 -5.81 9.65 27.40
C ILE A 247 -6.50 8.84 26.31
N GLN A 248 -7.70 9.26 25.96
CA GLN A 248 -8.45 8.64 24.89
C GLN A 248 -7.77 8.93 23.54
N ARG A 249 -7.36 7.87 22.83
CA ARG A 249 -6.93 7.97 21.44
C ARG A 249 -8.12 8.32 20.53
N PRO A 250 -7.89 9.05 19.43
CA PRO A 250 -8.93 9.20 18.42
C PRO A 250 -9.30 7.82 17.85
N ALA A 251 -10.55 7.64 17.42
CA ALA A 251 -11.03 6.38 16.87
C ALA A 251 -10.28 5.97 15.57
N PHE A 252 -9.69 6.94 14.89
CA PHE A 252 -8.81 6.77 13.74
C PHE A 252 -7.73 7.86 13.76
N ASP A 253 -6.49 7.49 13.45
CA ASP A 253 -5.34 8.39 13.34
C ASP A 253 -4.42 7.86 12.23
N PRO A 254 -4.09 8.67 11.20
CA PRO A 254 -3.09 8.27 10.22
C PRO A 254 -1.77 7.94 10.91
N CYS A 255 -1.10 6.88 10.45
CA CYS A 255 0.11 6.37 11.09
C CYS A 255 1.31 6.54 10.16
N PHE A 256 2.27 7.38 10.55
CA PHE A 256 3.57 7.45 9.91
C PHE A 256 4.33 6.15 10.06
N SER A 257 5.06 5.74 9.03
CA SER A 257 6.11 4.74 9.22
C SER A 257 7.28 5.33 10.01
N ALA A 258 8.11 4.47 10.60
CA ALA A 258 9.32 4.94 11.26
C ALA A 258 10.28 5.67 10.29
N CYS A 259 10.36 5.22 9.03
CA CYS A 259 11.15 5.93 8.02
C CYS A 259 10.59 7.34 7.78
N ALA A 260 9.28 7.45 7.57
CA ALA A 260 8.60 8.72 7.35
C ALA A 260 8.80 9.71 8.51
N LYS A 261 8.76 9.23 9.75
CA LYS A 261 8.93 10.08 10.93
C LYS A 261 10.35 10.57 11.13
N TYR A 262 11.32 9.66 11.03
CA TYR A 262 12.69 9.92 11.49
C TYR A 262 13.67 10.21 10.36
N ASN A 263 13.33 9.84 9.13
CA ASN A 263 14.17 10.03 7.94
C ASN A 263 15.64 9.62 8.17
N SER A 264 15.85 8.48 8.83
CA SER A 264 17.18 7.97 9.14
C SER A 264 17.48 6.71 8.35
N ASP A 265 18.75 6.52 7.98
CA ASP A 265 19.19 5.36 7.20
C ASP A 265 18.76 4.02 7.80
N GLN A 266 18.73 3.90 9.13
CA GLN A 266 18.32 2.67 9.80
C GLN A 266 16.83 2.36 9.58
N TYR A 267 15.97 3.36 9.69
CA TYR A 267 14.53 3.17 9.53
C TYR A 267 14.11 3.08 8.06
N CYS A 268 14.86 3.75 7.18
CA CYS A 268 14.61 3.79 5.75
C CYS A 268 15.40 2.73 4.96
N CYS A 269 16.20 1.91 5.64
CA CYS A 269 17.06 0.89 5.06
C CYS A 269 18.03 1.43 3.98
N LEU A 270 18.68 2.55 4.27
CA LEU A 270 19.64 3.21 3.37
C LEU A 270 21.08 3.00 3.82
N GLY A 271 22.03 3.34 2.96
CA GLY A 271 23.46 3.29 3.27
C GLY A 271 23.92 1.89 3.68
N LYS A 272 24.45 1.76 4.90
CA LYS A 272 24.90 0.47 5.46
C LYS A 272 23.78 -0.49 5.87
N TYR A 273 22.52 -0.06 5.79
CA TYR A 273 21.33 -0.86 6.04
C TYR A 273 20.63 -1.25 4.72
N ASN A 274 21.22 -0.92 3.57
CA ASN A 274 20.67 -1.20 2.24
C ASN A 274 20.97 -2.65 1.84
N GLY A 275 20.34 -3.59 2.54
CA GLY A 275 20.31 -5.01 2.20
C GLY A 275 19.34 -5.77 3.10
N PRO A 276 18.76 -6.89 2.61
CA PRO A 276 17.80 -7.68 3.37
C PRO A 276 18.40 -8.24 4.67
N ASP A 277 19.68 -8.64 4.64
CA ASP A 277 20.41 -9.09 5.84
C ASP A 277 20.85 -7.94 6.76
N GLN A 278 20.77 -6.69 6.29
CA GLN A 278 21.27 -5.51 6.99
C GLN A 278 20.16 -4.64 7.59
N CYS A 279 18.94 -4.69 7.04
CA CYS A 279 17.78 -3.99 7.58
C CYS A 279 16.80 -4.95 8.24
N SER A 280 16.69 -4.86 9.56
CA SER A 280 15.70 -5.63 10.32
C SER A 280 14.40 -4.85 10.52
N PRO A 281 13.24 -5.53 10.63
CA PRO A 281 11.97 -4.86 10.89
C PRO A 281 12.02 -4.10 12.22
N ASN A 282 11.72 -2.81 12.15
CA ASN A 282 11.63 -1.93 13.31
C ASN A 282 10.29 -2.10 14.06
N TYR A 283 10.05 -1.33 15.12
CA TYR A 283 8.85 -1.45 15.95
C TYR A 283 7.56 -1.07 15.20
N TYR A 284 7.62 -0.10 14.26
CA TYR A 284 6.49 0.19 13.37
C TYR A 284 6.22 -0.99 12.46
N ALA A 285 7.25 -1.51 11.79
CA ALA A 285 7.08 -2.61 10.83
C ALA A 285 6.43 -3.83 11.49
N LYS A 286 6.86 -4.18 12.72
CA LYS A 286 6.24 -5.27 13.50
C LYS A 286 4.78 -5.00 13.86
N ALA A 287 4.45 -3.76 14.22
CA ALA A 287 3.07 -3.38 14.53
C ALA A 287 2.18 -3.42 13.28
N ALA A 288 2.64 -2.83 12.18
CA ALA A 288 1.98 -2.85 10.88
C ALA A 288 1.73 -4.28 10.39
N LYS A 289 2.71 -5.17 10.53
CA LYS A 289 2.58 -6.58 10.12
C LYS A 289 1.60 -7.38 10.96
N THR A 290 1.42 -7.00 12.23
CA THR A 290 0.39 -7.61 13.09
C THR A 290 -1.01 -7.26 12.58
N MET A 291 -1.18 -6.04 12.05
CA MET A 291 -2.47 -5.55 11.54
C MET A 291 -2.75 -6.00 10.12
N CYS A 292 -1.75 -5.93 9.23
CA CYS A 292 -1.87 -6.27 7.82
C CYS A 292 -0.78 -7.27 7.43
N PRO A 293 -0.99 -8.58 7.70
CA PRO A 293 0.03 -9.60 7.50
C PRO A 293 0.49 -9.78 6.05
N ASP A 294 -0.37 -9.51 5.07
CA ASP A 294 -0.03 -9.61 3.64
C ASP A 294 0.52 -8.29 3.06
N ALA A 295 0.59 -7.20 3.84
CA ALA A 295 1.07 -5.90 3.36
C ALA A 295 2.56 -5.71 3.65
N TYR A 296 3.26 -4.89 2.84
CA TYR A 296 4.62 -4.43 3.15
C TYR A 296 4.61 -3.57 4.40
N SER A 297 5.47 -3.90 5.34
CA SER A 297 5.63 -3.13 6.58
C SER A 297 6.93 -2.30 6.62
N PHE A 298 7.90 -2.62 5.77
CA PHE A 298 9.16 -1.92 5.56
C PHE A 298 9.81 -2.35 4.24
N ALA A 299 10.95 -1.74 3.90
CA ALA A 299 11.63 -1.87 2.62
C ALA A 299 12.06 -3.28 2.14
N TYR A 300 12.28 -4.23 3.05
CA TYR A 300 12.77 -5.56 2.70
C TYR A 300 11.82 -6.67 3.19
N ASP A 301 10.52 -6.39 3.17
CA ASP A 301 9.44 -7.32 3.59
C ASP A 301 8.97 -8.25 2.44
N ASP A 302 9.81 -8.49 1.44
CA ASP A 302 9.35 -9.01 0.15
C ASP A 302 8.73 -10.40 0.22
N GLN A 303 9.33 -11.26 1.04
CA GLN A 303 8.95 -12.67 1.17
C GLN A 303 7.55 -12.88 1.75
N SER A 304 6.99 -11.86 2.42
CA SER A 304 5.70 -11.96 3.09
C SER A 304 4.71 -10.87 2.69
N SER A 305 4.98 -10.17 1.59
CA SER A 305 4.15 -9.06 1.12
C SER A 305 3.96 -8.97 -0.39
N THR A 306 4.76 -9.67 -1.20
CA THR A 306 4.63 -9.63 -2.67
C THR A 306 3.67 -10.70 -3.18
N PHE A 307 2.72 -10.29 -4.01
CA PHE A 307 1.93 -11.22 -4.82
C PHE A 307 2.48 -11.26 -6.24
N ILE A 308 2.60 -12.48 -6.77
CA ILE A 308 3.13 -12.75 -8.11
C ILE A 308 2.15 -13.67 -8.83
N ILE A 309 1.68 -13.24 -9.99
CA ILE A 309 0.73 -13.98 -10.84
C ILE A 309 1.14 -13.86 -12.30
N PRO A 310 0.61 -14.71 -13.21
CA PRO A 310 0.77 -14.50 -14.64
C PRO A 310 0.24 -13.13 -15.09
N SER A 311 0.96 -12.48 -16.02
CA SER A 311 0.57 -11.20 -16.58
C SER A 311 -0.75 -11.25 -17.35
N GLY A 312 -1.43 -10.11 -17.46
CA GLY A 312 -2.64 -9.92 -18.26
C GLY A 312 -3.93 -9.72 -17.46
N ALA A 313 -3.83 -9.66 -16.13
CA ALA A 313 -4.94 -9.29 -15.27
C ALA A 313 -5.08 -7.76 -15.25
N GLY A 314 -6.33 -7.27 -15.29
CA GLY A 314 -6.65 -5.97 -14.72
C GLY A 314 -6.71 -6.03 -13.19
N VAL A 315 -6.86 -4.87 -12.57
CA VAL A 315 -6.93 -4.75 -11.11
C VAL A 315 -8.04 -3.80 -10.70
N GLU A 316 -8.64 -4.09 -9.55
CA GLU A 316 -9.54 -3.20 -8.83
C GLU A 316 -8.92 -2.86 -7.46
N VAL A 317 -8.84 -1.58 -7.14
CA VAL A 317 -8.48 -1.08 -5.80
C VAL A 317 -9.75 -0.67 -5.08
N VAL A 318 -10.00 -1.28 -3.91
CA VAL A 318 -11.18 -1.02 -3.08
C VAL A 318 -10.75 -0.30 -1.81
N PHE A 319 -11.20 0.94 -1.61
CA PHE A 319 -11.03 1.65 -0.35
C PHE A 319 -12.09 1.26 0.67
N CYS A 320 -11.69 1.10 1.93
CA CYS A 320 -12.53 0.57 3.01
C CYS A 320 -13.28 -0.71 2.60
N PRO A 321 -12.56 -1.78 2.20
CA PRO A 321 -13.17 -3.03 1.77
C PRO A 321 -14.06 -3.67 2.85
N GLY A 322 -13.87 -3.28 4.11
CA GLY A 322 -14.53 -3.87 5.26
C GLY A 322 -13.94 -5.23 5.59
N GLY A 323 -14.53 -5.90 6.58
CA GLY A 323 -14.04 -7.21 6.97
C GLY A 323 -12.76 -7.14 7.78
N ARG A 324 -11.75 -7.91 7.39
CA ARG A 324 -10.49 -8.09 8.14
C ARG A 324 -9.32 -8.19 7.17
N SER A 325 -8.10 -8.01 7.68
CA SER A 325 -6.89 -8.20 6.89
C SER A 325 -6.71 -9.68 6.51
N THR A 326 -6.17 -9.91 5.33
CA THR A 326 -5.88 -11.26 4.85
C THR A 326 -4.56 -11.80 5.41
N VAL A 327 -4.43 -13.14 5.38
CA VAL A 327 -3.20 -13.89 5.73
C VAL A 327 -2.83 -14.88 4.61
N ILE A 328 -3.12 -14.51 3.37
CA ILE A 328 -2.98 -15.35 2.17
C ILE A 328 -1.54 -15.84 2.02
N LEU A 329 -0.55 -14.95 2.08
CA LEU A 329 0.84 -15.31 1.80
C LEU A 329 1.35 -16.35 2.80
N SER A 330 0.95 -16.24 4.07
CA SER A 330 1.34 -17.18 5.12
C SER A 330 0.57 -18.52 5.08
N THR A 331 -0.70 -18.50 4.66
CA THR A 331 -1.58 -19.69 4.70
C THR A 331 -1.66 -20.46 3.39
N LYS A 332 -1.28 -19.81 2.28
CA LYS A 332 -1.38 -20.33 0.91
C LYS A 332 -0.04 -20.39 0.18
N ALA A 333 1.07 -20.23 0.90
CA ALA A 333 2.44 -20.20 0.35
C ALA A 333 2.73 -21.32 -0.67
N ALA A 334 2.29 -22.56 -0.42
CA ALA A 334 2.52 -23.67 -1.33
C ALA A 334 1.80 -23.48 -2.68
N GLN A 335 0.53 -23.08 -2.64
CA GLN A 335 -0.29 -22.83 -3.83
C GLN A 335 0.21 -21.61 -4.61
N LEU A 336 0.64 -20.56 -3.90
CA LEU A 336 1.25 -19.39 -4.50
C LEU A 336 2.58 -19.69 -5.18
N ARG A 337 3.42 -20.54 -4.58
CA ARG A 337 4.65 -21.02 -5.24
C ARG A 337 4.34 -21.85 -6.48
N GLU A 338 3.31 -22.69 -6.45
CA GLU A 338 2.86 -23.42 -7.63
C GLU A 338 2.43 -22.44 -8.72
N LEU A 339 1.55 -21.49 -8.38
CA LEU A 339 1.05 -20.45 -9.28
C LEU A 339 2.18 -19.62 -9.91
N ALA A 340 3.15 -19.16 -9.12
CA ALA A 340 4.27 -18.37 -9.62
C ALA A 340 5.19 -19.16 -10.57
N ASN A 341 5.29 -20.49 -10.39
CA ASN A 341 6.17 -21.33 -11.21
C ASN A 341 5.48 -21.87 -12.47
N THR A 342 4.18 -22.17 -12.42
CA THR A 342 3.45 -22.88 -13.49
C THR A 342 2.37 -22.04 -14.15
N GLY A 343 1.99 -20.91 -13.54
CA GLY A 343 0.85 -20.09 -13.95
C GLY A 343 -0.52 -20.67 -13.61
N SER A 344 -0.60 -21.79 -12.87
CA SER A 344 -1.87 -22.41 -12.45
C SER A 344 -1.72 -23.16 -11.12
N VAL A 345 -2.84 -23.56 -10.49
CA VAL A 345 -2.82 -24.36 -9.26
C VAL A 345 -3.63 -25.63 -9.47
N SER A 346 -3.02 -26.80 -9.23
CA SER A 346 -3.72 -28.08 -9.29
C SER A 346 -4.66 -28.26 -8.09
N SER A 347 -5.85 -28.81 -8.35
CA SER A 347 -6.91 -29.02 -7.34
C SER A 347 -6.56 -30.05 -6.24
N SER A 348 -5.40 -30.70 -6.32
CA SER A 348 -4.91 -31.70 -5.36
C SER A 348 -3.93 -31.16 -4.30
N SER A 349 -3.46 -29.91 -4.39
CA SER A 349 -2.47 -29.34 -3.46
C SER A 349 -3.02 -29.01 -2.06
N GLY A 350 -4.29 -29.33 -1.79
CA GLY A 350 -5.03 -28.93 -0.59
C GLY A 350 -5.00 -29.87 0.62
N SER A 351 -4.16 -30.90 0.68
CA SER A 351 -4.12 -31.78 1.86
C SER A 351 -2.71 -32.07 2.36
N ASN A 352 -2.43 -31.64 3.60
CA ASN A 352 -1.34 -32.05 4.48
C ASN A 352 0.01 -32.33 3.79
N SER A 353 0.77 -31.28 3.51
CA SER A 353 2.23 -31.37 3.53
C SER A 353 2.75 -30.48 4.65
N THR A 354 3.37 -31.11 5.65
CA THR A 354 4.05 -30.46 6.75
C THR A 354 5.02 -29.42 6.19
N ALA A 355 4.91 -28.19 6.69
CA ALA A 355 5.85 -27.11 6.43
C ALA A 355 7.26 -27.54 6.86
N SER A 356 7.99 -28.15 5.94
CA SER A 356 9.44 -28.28 6.04
C SER A 356 10.02 -26.93 5.65
N SER A 357 10.89 -26.39 6.52
CA SER A 357 11.60 -25.14 6.32
C SER A 357 12.48 -25.23 5.08
N PHE A 358 11.92 -24.88 3.93
CA PHE A 358 12.68 -24.63 2.73
C PHE A 358 12.33 -23.23 2.27
N ALA A 359 13.36 -22.38 2.30
CA ALA A 359 13.32 -21.01 1.81
C ALA A 359 12.69 -20.99 0.41
N ILE A 360 11.81 -20.01 0.17
CA ILE A 360 11.58 -19.53 -1.20
C ILE A 360 12.99 -19.36 -1.80
N PRO A 361 13.28 -19.90 -3.00
CA PRO A 361 14.60 -19.73 -3.59
C PRO A 361 14.98 -18.27 -3.48
N ASN A 362 16.12 -18.03 -2.82
CA ASN A 362 16.60 -16.71 -2.45
C ASN A 362 16.28 -15.71 -3.58
N LEU A 363 15.40 -14.74 -3.33
CA LEU A 363 15.29 -13.57 -4.20
C LEU A 363 16.66 -12.88 -4.31
N ASP A 364 17.57 -13.14 -3.36
CA ASP A 364 18.99 -12.74 -3.34
C ASP A 364 19.92 -13.51 -4.31
N ALA A 365 19.49 -14.60 -4.96
CA ALA A 365 20.40 -15.46 -5.76
C ALA A 365 20.46 -15.12 -7.26
N ARG A 366 19.85 -14.02 -7.71
CA ARG A 366 20.08 -13.50 -9.07
C ARG A 366 20.92 -12.22 -8.97
N PRO A 367 22.07 -12.10 -9.69
CA PRO A 367 23.08 -11.05 -9.50
C PRO A 367 22.67 -9.63 -9.95
N TRP A 368 21.38 -9.26 -9.88
CA TRP A 368 20.84 -8.06 -10.53
C TRP A 368 20.27 -7.02 -9.55
N TYR A 369 20.32 -7.28 -8.23
CA TYR A 369 19.94 -6.32 -7.18
C TYR A 369 21.10 -5.41 -6.78
N THR A 370 21.49 -4.49 -7.66
CA THR A 370 22.27 -3.30 -7.27
C THR A 370 21.37 -2.07 -7.27
N CYS A 371 21.04 -1.58 -6.07
CA CYS A 371 20.46 -0.26 -5.84
C CYS A 371 21.42 0.82 -6.37
N LEU A 372 21.26 1.26 -7.61
CA LEU A 372 21.81 2.51 -8.10
C LEU A 372 20.80 3.63 -7.85
N VAL A 373 21.01 4.38 -6.77
CA VAL A 373 20.36 5.68 -6.55
C VAL A 373 21.09 6.69 -7.44
N PHE A 374 20.45 7.15 -8.52
CA PHE A 374 20.94 8.33 -9.24
C PHE A 374 20.63 9.58 -8.44
N VAL A 375 21.68 10.26 -7.98
CA VAL A 375 21.64 11.66 -7.57
C VAL A 375 21.39 12.48 -8.84
N VAL A 376 20.14 12.88 -9.09
CA VAL A 376 19.88 13.97 -10.04
C VAL A 376 20.02 15.27 -9.27
N GLY A 377 21.23 15.84 -9.34
CA GLY A 377 21.48 17.21 -8.93
C GLY A 377 20.69 18.16 -9.82
N PHE A 378 19.81 18.95 -9.21
CA PHE A 378 19.22 20.12 -9.84
C PHE A 378 20.31 21.18 -10.02
N LEU A 379 20.78 21.37 -11.24
CA LEU A 379 21.44 22.61 -11.66
C LEU A 379 20.36 23.56 -12.17
N TRP A 380 20.19 24.66 -11.44
CA TRP A 380 19.38 25.82 -11.82
C TRP A 380 19.87 26.46 -13.12
N TYR A 381 18.94 26.90 -13.95
CA TYR A 381 18.98 28.22 -14.60
C TYR A 381 17.59 28.83 -14.67
#